data_AF-A0A068V2I4-F1
#
_entry.id   AF-A0A068V2I4-F1
#
_cell.length_a   1.000
_cell.length_b   1.000
_cell.length_c   1.000
_cell.angle_alpha   90.00
_cell.angle_beta   90.00
_cell.angle_gamma   90.00
#
_symmetry.space_group_name_H-M   'P 1'
#
loop_
_entity.id
_entity.type
_entity.pdbx_description
1 polymer ?
#
loop_
_entity_poly.entity_id
_entity_poly.type
_entity_poly.pdbx_seq_one_letter_code
_entity_poly.pdbx_strand_id
1 'polypeptide(L)'
;MLAVANGGFQTVALDFRGYGLSQVPAEPEEKTFKDLVDDLLEILDSFELQKVFLVGKDFVAVVGFYVMRWWVRTRRAEKDCRFDTKTVVKNIYILFTGSELQVAKEEQEITDLVDPSTPLPSWLAEEDLMNYANLYERFGFHTALQNKCSFPAGNGRKDYALKLAKIEDCITCGKVKDSVPDLEIIFLPEGNHFVQEQFSEKANKLLVTFLNKHE
;
A
#
# COMPACT_ATOMS: atom_id res chain seq x y z
N MET A 1 -1.78 10.89 9.93
CA MET A 1 -3.10 11.47 10.33
C MET A 1 -2.99 12.69 11.25
N LEU A 2 -2.05 12.78 12.19
CA LEU A 2 -1.91 13.93 13.10
C LEU A 2 -1.89 15.30 12.39
N ALA A 3 -1.16 15.42 11.29
CA ALA A 3 -1.11 16.67 10.51
C ALA A 3 -2.48 17.10 9.97
N VAL A 4 -3.32 16.13 9.58
CA VAL A 4 -4.67 16.39 9.05
C VAL A 4 -5.63 16.74 10.19
N ALA A 5 -5.53 16.05 11.33
CA ALA A 5 -6.27 16.40 12.53
C ALA A 5 -5.95 17.82 13.04
N ASN A 6 -4.67 18.17 13.09
CA ASN A 6 -4.21 19.52 13.43
C ASN A 6 -4.64 20.58 12.41
N GLY A 7 -4.97 20.15 11.18
CA GLY A 7 -5.55 20.99 10.14
C GLY A 7 -7.05 21.28 10.33
N GLY A 8 -7.70 20.72 11.36
CA GLY A 8 -9.12 20.93 11.67
C GLY A 8 -10.06 19.81 11.22
N PHE A 9 -9.55 18.77 10.56
CA PHE A 9 -10.37 17.67 10.06
C PHE A 9 -10.54 16.57 11.11
N GLN A 10 -11.73 15.97 11.17
CA GLN A 10 -11.91 14.68 11.83
C GLN A 10 -11.22 13.60 11.00
N THR A 11 -10.32 12.84 11.61
CA THR A 11 -9.52 11.83 10.92
C THR A 11 -9.82 10.44 11.44
N VAL A 12 -10.00 9.49 10.51
CA VAL A 12 -10.18 8.07 10.80
C VAL A 12 -9.20 7.29 9.92
N ALA A 13 -8.39 6.44 10.54
CA ALA A 13 -7.53 5.47 9.85
C ALA A 13 -7.96 4.08 10.29
N LEU A 14 -8.26 3.23 9.32
CA LEU A 14 -8.87 1.92 9.55
C LEU A 14 -7.87 0.82 9.26
N ASP A 15 -7.89 -0.21 10.09
CA ASP A 15 -7.39 -1.53 9.69
C ASP A 15 -8.49 -2.19 8.86
N PHE A 16 -8.21 -2.56 7.62
CA PHE A 16 -9.17 -3.33 6.82
C PHE A 16 -9.34 -4.73 7.37
N ARG A 17 -10.46 -5.39 7.03
CA ARG A 17 -10.65 -6.81 7.36
C ARG A 17 -9.41 -7.63 7.01
N GLY A 18 -9.00 -8.49 7.95
CA GLY A 18 -7.80 -9.32 7.83
C GLY A 18 -6.46 -8.59 7.98
N TYR A 19 -6.48 -7.31 8.37
CA TYR A 19 -5.30 -6.55 8.77
C TYR A 19 -5.43 -6.07 10.21
N GLY A 20 -4.28 -5.90 10.87
CA GLY A 20 -4.17 -5.26 12.17
C GLY A 20 -5.16 -5.80 13.19
N LEU A 21 -5.93 -4.90 13.81
CA LEU A 21 -6.91 -5.26 14.84
C LEU A 21 -8.29 -5.66 14.29
N SER A 22 -8.49 -5.58 12.97
CA SER A 22 -9.75 -5.94 12.33
C SER A 22 -9.88 -7.45 12.16
N GLN A 23 -11.13 -7.92 12.12
CA GLN A 23 -11.42 -9.35 12.06
C GLN A 23 -10.78 -10.00 10.83
N VAL A 24 -10.06 -11.11 11.05
CA VAL A 24 -9.58 -11.98 9.97
C VAL A 24 -10.75 -12.86 9.49
N PRO A 25 -11.18 -12.75 8.22
CA PRO A 25 -12.25 -13.59 7.70
C PRO A 25 -11.87 -15.06 7.78
N ALA A 26 -12.84 -15.94 8.06
CA ALA A 26 -12.60 -17.39 8.08
C ALA A 26 -12.20 -17.93 6.69
N GLU A 27 -12.76 -17.33 5.64
CA GLU A 27 -12.48 -17.64 4.24
C GLU A 27 -12.09 -16.34 3.51
N PRO A 28 -10.84 -15.87 3.64
CA PRO A 28 -10.45 -14.60 3.01
C PRO A 28 -10.42 -14.70 1.47
N GLU A 29 -10.22 -15.91 0.94
CA GLU A 29 -10.21 -16.23 -0.49
C GLU A 29 -11.52 -15.89 -1.23
N GLU A 30 -12.62 -15.86 -0.48
CA GLU A 30 -13.99 -15.58 -0.94
C GLU A 30 -14.36 -14.10 -0.79
N LYS A 31 -13.48 -13.28 -0.21
CA LYS A 31 -13.72 -11.84 -0.05
C LYS A 31 -13.31 -11.08 -1.29
N THR A 32 -14.16 -10.12 -1.65
CA THR A 32 -14.05 -9.32 -2.86
C THR A 32 -13.79 -7.84 -2.52
N PHE A 33 -13.45 -7.03 -3.52
CA PHE A 33 -13.37 -5.58 -3.32
C PHE A 33 -14.70 -4.98 -2.82
N LYS A 34 -15.83 -5.54 -3.25
CA LYS A 34 -17.16 -5.09 -2.81
C LYS A 34 -17.29 -5.21 -1.30
N ASP A 35 -16.78 -6.28 -0.71
CA ASP A 35 -16.79 -6.44 0.74
C ASP A 35 -16.04 -5.31 1.48
N LEU A 36 -14.94 -4.81 0.92
CA LEU A 36 -14.18 -3.69 1.50
C LEU A 36 -14.96 -2.37 1.38
N VAL A 37 -15.69 -2.20 0.28
CA VAL A 37 -16.58 -1.04 0.08
C VAL A 37 -17.75 -1.11 1.05
N ASP A 38 -18.36 -2.28 1.22
CA ASP A 38 -19.47 -2.50 2.15
C ASP A 38 -19.03 -2.19 3.59
N ASP A 39 -17.85 -2.65 4.03
CA ASP A 39 -17.30 -2.29 5.35
C ASP A 39 -17.14 -0.78 5.51
N LEU A 40 -16.62 -0.10 4.50
CA LEU A 40 -16.45 1.35 4.55
C LEU A 40 -17.80 2.07 4.66
N LEU A 41 -18.80 1.65 3.88
CA LEU A 41 -20.14 2.22 3.93
C LEU A 41 -20.81 2.00 5.30
N GLU A 42 -20.70 0.80 5.86
CA GLU A 42 -21.23 0.50 7.21
C GLU A 42 -20.55 1.35 8.28
N ILE A 43 -19.24 1.59 8.17
CA ILE A 43 -18.51 2.49 9.06
C ILE A 43 -19.06 3.92 8.93
N LEU A 44 -19.19 4.44 7.71
CA LEU A 44 -19.73 5.79 7.49
C LEU A 44 -21.14 5.94 8.06
N ASP A 45 -22.01 4.96 7.85
CA ASP A 45 -23.36 4.93 8.41
C ASP A 45 -23.34 4.90 9.94
N SER A 46 -22.44 4.11 10.55
CA SER A 46 -22.31 4.01 12.01
C SER A 46 -21.85 5.32 12.69
N PHE A 47 -21.08 6.14 11.96
CA PHE A 47 -20.65 7.46 12.41
C PHE A 47 -21.56 8.60 11.93
N GLU A 48 -22.67 8.26 11.25
CA GLU A 48 -23.61 9.23 10.65
C GLU A 48 -22.92 10.23 9.68
N LEU A 49 -21.87 9.77 8.98
CA LEU A 49 -21.07 10.59 8.08
C LEU A 49 -21.61 10.54 6.64
N GLN A 50 -22.25 11.62 6.20
CA GLN A 50 -22.85 11.70 4.86
C GLN A 50 -21.84 12.00 3.73
N LYS A 51 -20.74 12.69 4.05
CA LYS A 51 -19.71 13.06 3.08
C LYS A 51 -18.34 13.01 3.76
N VAL A 52 -17.37 12.39 3.09
CA VAL A 52 -16.00 12.26 3.58
C VAL A 52 -15.00 12.52 2.47
N PHE A 53 -13.79 12.92 2.87
CA PHE A 53 -12.62 12.80 2.00
C PHE A 53 -12.03 11.41 2.19
N LEU A 54 -11.93 10.65 1.10
CA LEU A 54 -11.29 9.34 1.09
C LEU A 54 -9.84 9.48 0.62
N VAL A 55 -8.89 8.96 1.41
CA VAL A 55 -7.46 8.93 1.09
C VAL A 55 -7.00 7.48 1.06
N GLY A 56 -6.48 7.02 -0.08
CA GLY A 56 -6.03 5.64 -0.27
C GLY A 56 -4.56 5.55 -0.70
N LYS A 57 -3.89 4.46 -0.31
CA LYS A 57 -2.52 4.10 -0.73
C LYS A 57 -2.46 2.62 -1.11
N ASP A 58 -1.69 2.33 -2.17
CA ASP A 58 -1.36 0.96 -2.61
C ASP A 58 -2.59 0.05 -2.78
N PHE A 59 -2.75 -1.01 -1.99
CA PHE A 59 -3.87 -1.96 -2.12
C PHE A 59 -5.25 -1.28 -2.06
N VAL A 60 -5.38 -0.20 -1.29
CA VAL A 60 -6.62 0.59 -1.17
C VAL A 60 -6.79 1.56 -2.36
N ALA A 61 -5.68 1.90 -3.03
CA ALA A 61 -5.66 2.71 -4.26
C ALA A 61 -5.62 1.86 -5.55
N VAL A 62 -5.73 0.53 -5.44
CA VAL A 62 -5.80 -0.53 -6.49
C VAL A 62 -4.46 -1.19 -6.92
N VAL A 63 -4.47 -2.52 -7.09
CA VAL A 63 -3.30 -3.43 -7.12
C VAL A 63 -2.92 -3.94 -8.52
N GLY A 64 -1.61 -3.96 -8.82
CA GLY A 64 -1.05 -4.42 -10.10
C GLY A 64 -0.17 -5.69 -10.02
N PHE A 65 -0.40 -6.59 -10.98
CA PHE A 65 0.43 -7.66 -11.61
C PHE A 65 1.59 -8.37 -10.88
N TYR A 66 2.41 -7.74 -10.03
CA TYR A 66 3.56 -8.44 -9.41
C TYR A 66 3.11 -9.43 -8.34
N VAL A 67 2.07 -9.07 -7.57
CA VAL A 67 1.38 -9.99 -6.66
C VAL A 67 0.85 -11.20 -7.43
N MET A 68 0.30 -11.05 -8.64
CA MET A 68 -0.17 -12.21 -9.42
C MET A 68 0.92 -13.23 -9.77
N ARG A 69 2.19 -12.83 -10.00
CA ARG A 69 3.28 -13.80 -10.24
C ARG A 69 3.68 -14.55 -8.96
N TRP A 70 3.58 -13.89 -7.81
CA TRP A 70 3.68 -14.50 -6.48
C TRP A 70 2.54 -15.48 -6.19
N TRP A 71 1.36 -15.21 -6.75
CA TRP A 71 0.10 -15.77 -6.28
C TRP A 71 -0.49 -16.86 -7.18
N VAL A 72 -0.48 -16.68 -8.51
CA VAL A 72 -1.32 -17.46 -9.44
C VAL A 72 -0.75 -18.84 -9.80
N ARG A 73 0.48 -19.20 -9.41
CA ARG A 73 1.06 -20.50 -9.83
C ARG A 73 1.63 -21.43 -8.75
N THR A 74 1.95 -21.00 -7.53
CA THR A 74 2.85 -21.85 -6.69
C THR A 74 2.81 -21.73 -5.16
N ARG A 75 1.93 -20.95 -4.50
CA ARG A 75 2.01 -20.69 -3.02
C ARG A 75 3.42 -20.27 -2.55
N ARG A 76 4.18 -19.58 -3.42
CA ARG A 76 5.59 -19.23 -3.19
C ARG A 76 5.76 -18.26 -2.02
N ALA A 77 4.80 -17.35 -1.85
CA ALA A 77 4.72 -16.46 -0.71
C ALA A 77 4.82 -17.17 0.65
N GLU A 78 4.16 -18.33 0.77
CA GLU A 78 4.16 -19.13 2.01
C GLU A 78 5.53 -19.76 2.29
N LYS A 79 6.41 -19.88 1.28
CA LYS A 79 7.78 -20.37 1.46
C LYS A 79 8.73 -19.33 2.06
N ASP A 80 8.36 -18.05 2.01
CA ASP A 80 9.11 -16.98 2.69
C ASP A 80 8.85 -16.96 4.20
N CYS A 81 7.85 -17.69 4.69
CA CYS A 81 7.64 -17.98 6.12
C CYS A 81 8.77 -18.81 6.77
N ARG A 82 9.83 -19.14 6.02
CA ARG A 82 11.08 -19.69 6.59
C ARG A 82 11.89 -18.65 7.36
N PHE A 83 11.66 -17.37 7.11
CA PHE A 83 12.28 -16.27 7.84
C PHE A 83 11.35 -15.75 8.94
N ASP A 84 11.94 -15.16 9.98
CA ASP A 84 11.18 -14.45 10.99
C ASP A 84 10.44 -13.25 10.36
N THR A 85 9.29 -12.91 10.93
CA THR A 85 8.40 -11.86 10.40
C THR A 85 9.11 -10.53 10.22
N LYS A 86 10.02 -10.17 11.13
CA LYS A 86 10.78 -8.92 11.05
C LYS A 86 11.67 -8.90 9.80
N THR A 87 12.38 -9.99 9.52
CA THR A 87 13.18 -10.15 8.29
C THR A 87 12.31 -10.03 7.04
N VAL A 88 11.15 -10.68 7.01
CA VAL A 88 10.23 -10.60 5.87
C VAL A 88 9.78 -9.16 5.62
N VAL A 89 9.30 -8.45 6.66
CA VAL A 89 8.86 -7.05 6.55
C VAL A 89 10.01 -6.14 6.12
N LYS A 90 11.20 -6.31 6.71
CA LYS A 90 12.40 -5.55 6.32
C LYS A 90 12.70 -5.73 4.83
N ASN A 91 12.67 -6.97 4.34
CA ASN A 91 12.98 -7.28 2.96
C ASN A 91 11.95 -6.66 2.00
N ILE A 92 10.66 -6.68 2.36
CA ILE A 92 9.61 -5.97 1.61
C ILE A 92 9.95 -4.48 1.51
N TYR A 93 10.24 -3.81 2.62
CA TYR A 93 10.59 -2.38 2.60
C TYR A 93 11.79 -2.07 1.69
N ILE A 94 12.83 -2.88 1.75
CA ILE A 94 14.03 -2.71 0.91
C ILE A 94 13.68 -2.89 -0.57
N LEU A 95 12.96 -3.94 -0.92
CA LEU A 95 12.57 -4.24 -2.30
C LEU A 95 11.74 -3.14 -2.91
N PHE A 96 10.70 -2.68 -2.20
CA PHE A 96 9.77 -1.65 -2.67
C PHE A 96 10.35 -0.23 -2.56
N THR A 97 11.52 -0.05 -1.94
CA THR A 97 12.30 1.19 -1.99
C THR A 97 13.15 1.29 -3.27
N GLY A 98 13.47 0.15 -3.90
CA GLY A 98 14.26 0.11 -5.13
C GLY A 98 13.58 0.78 -6.31
N SER A 99 14.36 1.26 -7.27
CA SER A 99 13.86 1.88 -8.51
C SER A 99 13.81 0.93 -9.70
N GLU A 100 14.44 -0.25 -9.57
CA GLU A 100 14.54 -1.25 -10.63
C GLU A 100 13.69 -2.47 -10.30
N LEU A 101 13.06 -3.01 -11.35
CA LEU A 101 12.27 -4.22 -11.24
C LEU A 101 13.22 -5.40 -11.00
N GLN A 102 13.11 -6.01 -9.82
CA GLN A 102 13.82 -7.23 -9.49
C GLN A 102 12.96 -8.42 -9.86
N VAL A 103 13.54 -9.46 -10.46
CA VAL A 103 12.82 -10.66 -10.89
C VAL A 103 13.50 -11.89 -10.30
N ALA A 104 12.78 -12.64 -9.48
CA ALA A 104 13.27 -13.91 -8.95
C ALA A 104 13.42 -14.97 -10.03
N LYS A 105 14.55 -15.70 -9.96
CA LYS A 105 14.76 -16.93 -10.74
C LYS A 105 13.82 -18.04 -10.25
N GLU A 106 13.71 -19.12 -11.02
CA GLU A 106 12.76 -20.20 -10.74
C GLU A 106 12.93 -20.85 -9.35
N GLU A 107 14.17 -20.91 -8.85
CA GLU A 107 14.53 -21.47 -7.53
C GLU A 107 14.70 -20.41 -6.43
N GLN A 108 14.48 -19.13 -6.74
CA GLN A 108 14.59 -18.04 -5.78
C GLN A 108 13.20 -17.56 -5.35
N GLU A 109 13.09 -17.16 -4.10
CA GLU A 109 11.94 -16.43 -3.57
C GLU A 109 12.31 -14.95 -3.34
N ILE A 110 11.36 -14.10 -2.93
CA ILE A 110 11.63 -12.66 -2.89
C ILE A 110 12.65 -12.29 -1.84
N THR A 111 12.61 -12.98 -0.70
CA THR A 111 13.51 -12.67 0.42
C THR A 111 14.95 -13.00 0.06
N ASP A 112 15.18 -13.83 -0.98
CA ASP A 112 16.51 -14.13 -1.51
C ASP A 112 17.03 -13.03 -2.47
N LEU A 113 16.17 -12.09 -2.88
CA LEU A 113 16.56 -10.96 -3.73
C LEU A 113 17.20 -9.82 -2.93
N VAL A 114 16.99 -9.82 -1.62
CA VAL A 114 17.54 -8.80 -0.73
C VAL A 114 18.85 -9.29 -0.14
N ASP A 115 19.92 -8.52 -0.30
CA ASP A 115 21.16 -8.75 0.43
C ASP A 115 20.89 -8.50 1.93
N PRO A 116 21.09 -9.50 2.82
CA PRO A 116 20.83 -9.36 4.26
C PRO A 116 21.61 -8.23 4.94
N SER A 117 22.76 -7.84 4.38
CA SER A 117 23.58 -6.73 4.86
C SER A 117 23.02 -5.35 4.51
N THR A 118 22.00 -5.29 3.65
CA THR A 118 21.35 -4.03 3.27
C THR A 118 20.74 -3.36 4.50
N PRO A 119 21.10 -2.09 4.78
CA PRO A 119 20.52 -1.35 5.90
C PRO A 119 19.06 -1.02 5.62
N LEU A 120 18.31 -0.69 6.68
CA LEU A 120 16.97 -0.15 6.52
C LEU A 120 17.00 1.20 5.78
N PRO A 121 15.94 1.54 5.04
CA PRO A 121 15.76 2.89 4.52
C PRO A 121 15.90 3.91 5.65
N SER A 122 16.61 5.02 5.41
CA SER A 122 16.95 5.99 6.46
C SER A 122 15.75 6.68 7.11
N TRP A 123 14.57 6.62 6.48
CA TRP A 123 13.32 7.17 6.96
C TRP A 123 12.45 6.16 7.73
N LEU A 124 12.85 4.87 7.78
CA LEU A 124 12.14 3.83 8.51
C LEU A 124 12.89 3.51 9.80
N ALA A 125 12.31 3.87 10.95
CA ALA A 125 12.90 3.54 12.24
C ALA A 125 12.77 2.04 12.55
N GLU A 126 13.71 1.52 13.34
CA GLU A 126 13.68 0.13 13.81
C GLU A 126 12.41 -0.17 14.63
N GLU A 127 11.92 0.82 15.39
CA GLU A 127 10.68 0.72 16.16
C GLU A 127 9.46 0.55 15.24
N ASP A 128 9.37 1.32 14.15
CA ASP A 128 8.29 1.21 13.18
C ASP A 128 8.30 -0.16 12.49
N LEU A 129 9.49 -0.64 12.11
CA LEU A 129 9.66 -1.99 11.58
C LEU A 129 9.15 -3.05 12.55
N MET A 130 9.50 -2.93 13.83
CA MET A 130 9.05 -3.86 14.88
C MET A 130 7.55 -3.80 15.09
N ASN A 131 6.92 -2.62 14.99
CA ASN A 131 5.48 -2.49 15.09
C ASN A 131 4.77 -3.26 13.97
N TYR A 132 5.22 -3.10 12.72
CA TYR A 132 4.68 -3.90 11.61
C TYR A 132 4.96 -5.40 11.80
N ALA A 133 6.18 -5.75 12.20
CA ALA A 133 6.54 -7.16 12.41
C ALA A 133 5.66 -7.83 13.47
N ASN A 134 5.40 -7.17 14.60
CA ASN A 134 4.56 -7.70 15.66
C ASN A 134 3.10 -7.91 15.22
N LEU A 135 2.57 -7.04 14.35
CA LEU A 135 1.23 -7.22 13.78
C LEU A 135 1.18 -8.47 12.90
N TYR A 136 2.15 -8.63 11.99
CA TYR A 136 2.19 -9.80 11.11
C TYR A 136 2.53 -11.10 11.84
N GLU A 137 3.29 -11.04 12.94
CA GLU A 137 3.55 -12.20 13.79
C GLU A 137 2.25 -12.69 14.44
N ARG A 138 1.40 -11.75 14.85
CA ARG A 138 0.13 -12.05 15.54
C ARG A 138 -0.99 -12.49 14.60
N PHE A 139 -1.10 -11.85 13.44
CA PHE A 139 -2.24 -12.01 12.53
C PHE A 139 -1.90 -12.76 11.23
N GLY A 140 -0.61 -12.99 10.98
CA GLY A 140 -0.11 -13.66 9.79
C GLY A 140 -0.17 -12.80 8.53
N PHE A 141 0.48 -13.27 7.47
CA PHE A 141 0.46 -12.63 6.16
C PHE A 141 -0.70 -13.09 5.26
N HIS A 142 -1.53 -14.02 5.72
CA HIS A 142 -2.48 -14.76 4.88
C HIS A 142 -3.39 -13.82 4.07
N THR A 143 -4.13 -12.92 4.73
CA THR A 143 -5.00 -11.95 4.05
C THR A 143 -4.21 -11.02 3.12
N ALA A 144 -3.06 -10.52 3.60
CA ALA A 144 -2.23 -9.59 2.83
C ALA A 144 -1.71 -10.21 1.53
N LEU A 145 -1.47 -11.51 1.56
CA LEU A 145 -1.08 -12.25 0.38
C LEU A 145 -2.28 -12.53 -0.52
N GLN A 146 -3.50 -12.71 0.00
CA GLN A 146 -4.67 -13.22 -0.74
C GLN A 146 -5.48 -12.23 -1.59
N ASN A 147 -5.21 -10.92 -1.51
CA ASN A 147 -6.02 -9.91 -2.20
C ASN A 147 -6.00 -10.07 -3.75
N LYS A 148 -7.03 -10.73 -4.30
CA LYS A 148 -7.30 -10.91 -5.74
C LYS A 148 -8.01 -9.70 -6.33
N CYS A 149 -7.36 -8.55 -6.48
CA CYS A 149 -7.94 -7.42 -7.21
C CYS A 149 -6.92 -6.81 -8.18
N SER A 150 -7.39 -6.41 -9.35
CA SER A 150 -6.58 -5.79 -10.42
C SER A 150 -6.99 -4.33 -10.60
N PHE A 151 -6.09 -3.48 -11.14
CA PHE A 151 -6.20 -2.06 -11.59
C PHE A 151 -5.24 -1.10 -10.80
N PRO A 152 -4.92 0.13 -11.26
CA PRO A 152 -3.68 0.80 -10.82
C PRO A 152 -3.79 1.85 -9.69
N ALA A 153 -2.80 1.86 -8.75
CA ALA A 153 -2.61 2.81 -7.63
C ALA A 153 -1.64 3.97 -7.90
N GLY A 154 -1.73 5.00 -7.03
CA GLY A 154 -0.84 6.17 -7.00
C GLY A 154 0.52 5.87 -6.37
N ASN A 155 1.58 6.08 -7.14
CA ASN A 155 2.95 5.69 -6.84
C ASN A 155 3.92 6.88 -6.98
N GLY A 156 5.06 6.86 -6.27
CA GLY A 156 6.16 7.82 -6.48
C GLY A 156 6.86 7.59 -7.83
N ARG A 157 7.54 8.60 -8.40
CA ARG A 157 8.15 8.46 -9.75
C ARG A 157 9.27 7.43 -9.85
N LYS A 158 9.93 7.11 -8.74
CA LYS A 158 10.96 6.05 -8.70
C LYS A 158 10.37 4.69 -8.35
N ASP A 159 9.07 4.60 -8.12
CA ASP A 159 8.42 3.32 -7.89
C ASP A 159 8.36 2.49 -9.18
N TYR A 160 9.03 1.33 -9.18
CA TYR A 160 9.01 0.44 -10.33
C TYR A 160 7.62 -0.13 -10.63
N ALA A 161 6.65 -0.06 -9.69
CA ALA A 161 5.26 -0.45 -9.94
C ALA A 161 4.64 0.39 -11.08
N LEU A 162 5.09 1.63 -11.29
CA LEU A 162 4.69 2.45 -12.44
C LEU A 162 5.13 1.84 -13.79
N LYS A 163 6.31 1.19 -13.82
CA LYS A 163 6.90 0.57 -15.01
C LYS A 163 6.16 -0.71 -15.42
N LEU A 164 5.64 -1.48 -14.45
CA LEU A 164 5.07 -2.82 -14.68
C LEU A 164 3.77 -2.84 -15.47
N ALA A 165 2.94 -1.80 -15.35
CA ALA A 165 1.61 -1.77 -15.95
C ALA A 165 1.38 -0.59 -16.89
N LYS A 166 2.46 0.07 -17.35
CA LYS A 166 2.39 1.35 -18.10
C LYS A 166 1.50 2.39 -17.40
N ILE A 167 1.47 2.31 -16.06
CA ILE A 167 0.65 3.22 -15.23
C ILE A 167 1.18 4.63 -15.39
N GLU A 168 2.50 4.77 -15.50
CA GLU A 168 3.13 6.05 -15.84
C GLU A 168 2.53 6.62 -17.12
N ASP A 169 2.41 5.84 -18.19
CA ASP A 169 1.80 6.29 -19.45
C ASP A 169 0.32 6.66 -19.24
N CYS A 170 -0.46 5.85 -18.52
CA CYS A 170 -1.86 6.16 -18.24
C CYS A 170 -2.03 7.49 -17.49
N ILE A 171 -1.24 7.72 -16.45
CA ILE A 171 -1.30 8.94 -15.63
C ILE A 171 -0.74 10.14 -16.40
N THR A 172 0.36 9.97 -17.15
CA THR A 172 1.05 11.08 -17.83
C THR A 172 0.44 11.43 -19.19
N CYS A 173 -0.25 10.51 -19.86
CA CYS A 173 -0.88 10.76 -21.17
C CYS A 173 -2.16 11.60 -21.08
N GLY A 174 -2.61 11.97 -19.88
CA GLY A 174 -3.76 12.85 -19.66
C GLY A 174 -5.14 12.19 -19.84
N LYS A 175 -5.21 10.99 -20.40
CA LYS A 175 -6.48 10.28 -20.67
C LYS A 175 -7.33 10.01 -19.43
N VAL A 176 -6.72 9.91 -18.25
CA VAL A 176 -7.49 9.75 -17.00
C VAL A 176 -8.39 10.97 -16.76
N LYS A 177 -8.01 12.16 -17.24
CA LYS A 177 -8.83 13.37 -17.13
C LYS A 177 -10.11 13.32 -17.98
N ASP A 178 -10.16 12.47 -19.00
CA ASP A 178 -11.40 12.27 -19.77
C ASP A 178 -12.49 11.64 -18.90
N SER A 179 -12.09 10.84 -17.90
CA SER A 179 -13.01 10.20 -16.94
C SER A 179 -13.09 10.94 -15.60
N VAL A 180 -12.01 11.63 -15.20
CA VAL A 180 -11.91 12.36 -13.93
C VAL A 180 -11.41 13.79 -14.23
N PRO A 181 -12.30 14.69 -14.69
CA PRO A 181 -11.89 16.00 -15.20
C PRO A 181 -11.18 16.88 -14.16
N ASP A 182 -11.57 16.76 -12.90
CA ASP A 182 -11.01 17.53 -11.77
C ASP A 182 -9.77 16.88 -11.14
N LEU A 183 -9.16 15.89 -11.81
CA LEU A 183 -8.00 15.19 -11.30
C LEU A 183 -6.77 16.11 -11.17
N GLU A 184 -6.26 16.22 -9.94
CA GLU A 184 -4.99 16.84 -9.60
C GLU A 184 -3.91 15.76 -9.40
N ILE A 185 -2.82 15.82 -10.17
CA ILE A 185 -1.71 14.86 -10.06
C ILE A 185 -0.45 15.61 -9.62
N ILE A 186 0.16 15.12 -8.55
CA ILE A 186 1.43 15.64 -8.04
C ILE A 186 2.45 14.52 -8.02
N PHE A 187 3.56 14.74 -8.73
CA PHE A 187 4.67 13.80 -8.75
C PHE A 187 5.77 14.22 -7.79
N LEU A 188 6.27 13.26 -7.01
CA LEU A 188 7.47 13.40 -6.20
C LEU A 188 8.62 12.71 -6.93
N PRO A 189 9.56 13.45 -7.56
CA PRO A 189 10.59 12.87 -8.43
C PRO A 189 11.47 11.83 -7.76
N GLU A 190 11.73 12.02 -6.46
CA GLU A 190 12.57 11.14 -5.64
C GLU A 190 11.74 10.15 -4.80
N GLY A 191 10.41 10.11 -5.02
CA GLY A 191 9.48 9.28 -4.28
C GLY A 191 9.57 7.81 -4.66
N ASN A 192 9.72 6.94 -3.67
CA ASN A 192 9.61 5.49 -3.79
C ASN A 192 8.15 5.03 -3.56
N HIS A 193 7.93 3.72 -3.41
CA HIS A 193 6.61 3.13 -3.19
C HIS A 193 5.93 3.58 -1.87
N PHE A 194 6.72 3.89 -0.86
CA PHE A 194 6.26 4.35 0.46
C PHE A 194 6.36 5.88 0.59
N VAL A 195 5.98 6.59 -0.47
CA VAL A 195 6.19 8.05 -0.59
C VAL A 195 5.64 8.85 0.60
N GLN A 196 4.54 8.39 1.20
CA GLN A 196 3.91 9.00 2.37
C GLN A 196 4.72 8.81 3.67
N GLU A 197 5.56 7.78 3.73
CA GLU A 197 6.47 7.52 4.85
C GLU A 197 7.83 8.20 4.58
N GLN A 198 8.37 8.03 3.36
CA GLN A 198 9.63 8.63 2.92
C GLN A 198 9.62 10.17 3.00
N PHE A 199 8.54 10.80 2.55
CA PHE A 199 8.39 12.25 2.54
C PHE A 199 7.16 12.70 3.34
N SER A 200 7.03 12.21 4.57
CA SER A 200 5.86 12.42 5.42
C SER A 200 5.44 13.89 5.57
N GLU A 201 6.38 14.80 5.83
CA GLU A 201 6.07 16.24 5.92
C GLU A 201 5.50 16.81 4.62
N LYS A 202 6.09 16.43 3.48
CA LYS A 202 5.65 16.90 2.16
C LYS A 202 4.30 16.30 1.80
N ALA A 203 4.11 15.00 2.02
CA ALA A 203 2.84 14.32 1.81
C ALA A 203 1.73 14.93 2.68
N ASN A 204 2.01 15.18 3.96
CA ASN A 204 1.09 15.86 4.88
C ASN A 204 0.71 17.26 4.37
N LYS A 205 1.70 18.07 3.96
CA LYS A 205 1.46 19.41 3.43
C LYS A 205 0.58 19.37 2.18
N LEU A 206 0.87 18.46 1.25
CA LEU A 206 0.09 18.29 0.02
C LEU A 206 -1.35 17.88 0.34
N LEU A 207 -1.53 16.91 1.23
CA LEU A 207 -2.84 16.43 1.62
C LEU A 207 -3.67 17.55 2.29
N VAL A 208 -3.12 18.22 3.31
CA VAL A 208 -3.83 19.32 4.00
C VAL A 208 -4.14 20.47 3.04
N THR A 209 -3.22 20.81 2.13
CA THR A 209 -3.48 21.83 1.11
C THR A 209 -4.64 21.45 0.19
N PHE A 210 -4.69 20.18 -0.23
CA PHE A 210 -5.79 19.68 -1.05
C PHE A 210 -7.12 19.71 -0.29
N LEU A 211 -7.16 19.22 0.96
CA LEU A 211 -8.37 19.20 1.77
C LEU A 211 -8.92 20.62 2.00
N ASN A 212 -8.07 21.57 2.38
CA ASN A 212 -8.47 22.98 2.60
C ASN A 212 -8.98 23.68 1.33
N LYS A 213 -8.58 23.21 0.14
CA LYS A 213 -9.03 23.76 -1.13
C LYS A 213 -10.45 23.30 -1.50
N HIS A 214 -10.86 22.14 -0.98
CA HIS A 214 -12.07 21.42 -1.40
C HIS A 214 -13.11 21.22 -0.28
N GLU A 215 -12.84 21.74 0.92
CA GLU A 215 -13.79 21.89 2.02
C GLU A 215 -14.93 22.84 1.65
#